data_AF-A0A519VXC4-F1
#
_entry.id   AF-A0A519VXC4-F1
#
_cell.length_a   1.000
_cell.length_b   1.000
_cell.length_c   1.000
_cell.angle_alpha   90.00
_cell.angle_beta   90.00
_cell.angle_gamma   90.00
#
_symmetry.space_group_name_H-M   'P 1'
#
loop_
_entity.id
_entity.type
_entity.pdbx_description
1 polymer ?
#
loop_
_entity_poly.entity_id
_entity_poly.type
_entity_poly.pdbx_seq_one_letter_code
_entity_poly.pdbx_strand_id
1 'polypeptide(L)' 'KERIKEEVEVVNKKFGHWEQVKKFEITPNLWSVDGGEMTPTLKLKRKAIKEKYQKLYDKIYR' A
#
# COMPACT_ATOMS: atom_id res chain seq x y z
N LYS A 1 6.07 8.51 10.86
CA LYS A 1 6.44 7.90 9.55
C LYS A 1 7.76 7.14 9.65
N GLU A 2 8.75 7.64 10.38
CA GLU A 2 10.09 7.03 10.51
C GLU A 2 10.04 5.59 11.04
N ARG A 3 9.29 5.33 12.12
CA ARG A 3 9.15 3.98 12.68
C ARG A 3 8.67 2.92 11.67
N ILE A 4 7.72 3.26 10.80
CA ILE A 4 7.22 2.32 9.78
C ILE A 4 8.29 2.07 8.72
N LYS A 5 9.09 3.09 8.39
CA LYS A 5 10.20 2.93 7.45
C LYS A 5 11.28 2.00 8.02
N GLU A 6 11.62 2.15 9.30
CA GLU A 6 12.58 1.27 9.99
C GLU A 6 12.13 -0.19 9.97
N GLU A 7 10.86 -0.44 10.31
CA GLU A 7 10.27 -1.80 10.25
C GLU A 7 10.31 -2.38 8.84
N VAL A 8 9.95 -1.58 7.83
CA VAL A 8 10.02 -2.00 6.42
C VAL A 8 11.46 -2.32 6.02
N GLU A 9 12.46 -1.54 6.45
CA GLU A 9 13.87 -1.82 6.18
C GLU A 9 14.35 -3.10 6.87
N VAL A 10 13.94 -3.35 8.11
CA VAL A 10 14.26 -4.60 8.83
C VAL A 10 13.67 -5.81 8.09
N VAL A 11 12.44 -5.70 7.64
CA VAL A 11 11.76 -6.78 6.88
C VAL A 11 12.38 -6.96 5.49
N ASN A 12 12.69 -5.88 4.78
CA ASN A 12 13.31 -5.90 3.45
C ASN A 12 14.64 -6.67 3.43
N LYS A 13 15.39 -6.73 4.54
CA LYS A 13 16.62 -7.53 4.65
C LYS A 13 16.39 -9.04 4.44
N LYS A 14 15.16 -9.52 4.61
CA LYS A 14 14.80 -10.93 4.41
C LYS A 14 14.43 -11.27 2.97
N PHE A 15 14.28 -10.26 2.11
CA PHE A 15 13.77 -10.40 0.75
C PHE A 15 14.84 -10.08 -0.29
N GLY A 16 14.70 -10.67 -1.48
CA GLY A 16 15.59 -10.38 -2.61
C GLY A 16 15.49 -8.92 -3.03
N HIS A 17 16.53 -8.38 -3.66
CA HIS A 17 16.60 -6.95 -4.03
C HIS A 17 15.42 -6.47 -4.92
N TRP A 18 14.80 -7.40 -5.65
CA TRP A 18 13.63 -7.15 -6.51
C TRP A 18 12.28 -7.19 -5.76
N GLU A 19 12.23 -7.81 -4.59
CA GLU A 19 11.04 -7.92 -3.72
C GLU A 19 10.97 -6.79 -2.69
N GLN A 20 12.07 -6.07 -2.48
CA GLN A 20 12.17 -5.00 -1.49
C GLN A 20 11.24 -3.83 -1.82
N VAL A 21 10.50 -3.37 -0.80
CA VAL A 21 9.66 -2.19 -0.91
C VAL A 21 10.54 -0.94 -0.88
N LYS A 22 10.70 -0.29 -2.04
CA LYS A 22 11.58 0.90 -2.22
C LYS A 22 10.88 2.22 -1.89
N LYS A 23 9.61 2.35 -2.28
CA LYS A 23 8.78 3.54 -2.04
C LYS A 23 7.41 3.07 -1.59
N PHE A 24 6.88 3.70 -0.54
CA PHE A 24 5.54 3.45 -0.05
C PHE A 24 4.93 4.75 0.46
N GLU A 25 3.61 4.84 0.36
CA GLU A 25 2.82 5.91 0.97
C GLU A 25 1.73 5.29 1.83
N ILE A 26 1.36 5.97 2.91
CA ILE A 26 0.36 5.50 3.86
C ILE A 26 -0.95 6.21 3.55
N THR A 27 -2.00 5.45 3.31
CA THR A 27 -3.35 5.98 3.19
C THR A 27 -3.88 6.35 4.58
N PRO A 28 -4.48 7.55 4.77
CA PRO A 28 -4.98 7.97 6.08
C PRO A 28 -6.26 7.24 6.50
N ASN A 29 -6.92 6.56 5.57
CA ASN A 29 -8.21 5.91 5.79
C ASN A 29 -8.03 4.41 5.95
N LEU A 30 -8.81 3.84 6.88
CA LEU A 30 -8.96 2.39 7.00
C LEU A 30 -9.77 1.86 5.81
N TRP A 31 -9.33 0.75 5.23
CA TRP A 31 -10.07 0.10 4.15
C TRP A 31 -11.22 -0.72 4.72
N SER A 32 -12.40 -0.62 4.10
CA SER A 32 -13.58 -1.36 4.55
C SER A 32 -14.35 -1.92 3.36
N VAL A 33 -15.32 -2.80 3.66
CA VAL A 33 -16.24 -3.33 2.65
C VAL A 33 -17.20 -2.22 2.18
N ASP A 34 -17.72 -1.42 3.12
CA ASP A 34 -18.56 -0.25 2.84
C ASP A 34 -17.85 0.83 2.01
N GLY A 35 -16.56 1.06 2.26
CA GLY A 35 -15.76 2.03 1.52
C GLY A 35 -15.40 1.60 0.10
N GLY A 36 -15.79 0.37 -0.29
CA GLY A 36 -15.58 -0.20 -1.61
C GLY A 36 -14.16 -0.69 -1.88
N GLU A 37 -13.23 -0.55 -0.93
CA GLU A 37 -11.85 -1.02 -1.08
C GLU A 37 -11.73 -2.54 -0.96
N MET A 38 -12.67 -3.17 -0.24
CA MET A 38 -12.66 -4.61 0.02
C MET A 38 -13.89 -5.30 -0.55
N THR A 39 -13.75 -6.59 -0.88
CA THR A 39 -14.89 -7.48 -1.13
C THR A 39 -15.54 -7.87 0.20
N PRO A 40 -16.80 -8.35 0.18
CA PRO A 40 -17.42 -8.93 1.39
C PRO A 40 -16.61 -10.07 2.01
N THR A 41 -15.75 -10.71 1.23
CA THR A 41 -14.81 -11.75 1.68
C THR A 41 -13.46 -11.18 2.14
N LEU A 42 -13.37 -9.88 2.45
CA LEU A 42 -12.16 -9.16 2.87
C LEU A 42 -10.98 -9.20 1.88
N LYS A 43 -11.22 -9.50 0.61
CA LYS A 43 -10.18 -9.43 -0.43
C LYS A 43 -10.09 -8.01 -0.97
N LEU A 44 -8.89 -7.56 -1.30
CA LEU A 44 -8.65 -6.22 -1.83
C LEU A 44 -9.18 -6.07 -3.26
N LYS A 45 -10.01 -5.06 -3.50
CA LYS A 45 -10.44 -4.67 -4.84
C LYS A 45 -9.42 -3.72 -5.46
N ARG A 46 -8.36 -4.28 -6.06
CA ARG A 46 -7.23 -3.52 -6.63
C ARG A 46 -7.66 -2.38 -7.57
N LYS A 47 -8.67 -2.59 -8.40
CA LYS A 47 -9.17 -1.57 -9.35
C LYS A 47 -9.76 -0.35 -8.61
N ALA A 48 -10.68 -0.59 -7.69
CA ALA A 48 -11.31 0.46 -6.89
C ALA A 48 -10.30 1.22 -6.02
N ILE A 49 -9.35 0.51 -5.39
CA ILE A 49 -8.26 1.12 -4.61
C ILE A 49 -7.39 2.01 -5.51
N LYS A 50 -7.00 1.52 -6.68
CA LYS A 50 -6.17 2.29 -7.62
C LYS A 50 -6.87 3.56 -8.07
N GLU A 51 -8.15 3.49 -8.43
CA GLU A 51 -8.95 4.66 -8.84
C GLU A 51 -9.06 5.68 -7.70
N LYS A 52 -9.34 5.23 -6.47
CA LYS A 52 -9.48 6.09 -5.29
C LYS A 52 -8.18 6.78 -4.90
N TYR A 53 -7.04 6.10 -5.04
CA TYR A 53 -5.72 6.60 -4.66
C TYR A 53 -4.81 6.91 -5.85
N GLN A 54 -5.38 7.21 -7.02
CA GLN A 54 -4.61 7.46 -8.25
C GLN A 54 -3.57 8.57 -8.06
N LYS A 55 -3.87 9.62 -7.28
CA LYS A 55 -2.93 10.70 -6.96
C LYS A 55 -1.69 10.20 -6.20
N LEU A 56 -1.86 9.29 -5.24
CA LEU A 56 -0.74 8.69 -4.50
C LEU A 56 0.05 7.72 -5.38
N TYR A 57 -0.65 6.97 -6.23
CA TYR A 57 -0.02 6.09 -7.20
C TYR A 57 0.88 6.88 -8.17
N ASP A 58 0.35 7.98 -8.73
CA ASP A 58 1.11 8.85 -9.64
C ASP A 58 2.32 9.47 -8.91
N LYS A 59 2.18 9.88 -7.65
CA LYS A 59 3.31 10.42 -6.86
C LYS A 59 4.46 9.41 -6.66
N ILE A 60 4.18 8.11 -6.65
CA ILE A 60 5.20 7.07 -6.42
C ILE A 60 5.93 6.70 -7.72
N TYR A 61 5.17 6.56 -8.81
CA TYR A 61 5.66 5.98 -10.07
C TYR A 61 5.96 6.99 -11.17
N ARG A 62 5.36 8.17 -11.12
CA ARG A 62 5.57 9.26 -12.08
C ARG A 62 6.66 10.20 -11.56
#